data_AF-A0A1R1CJC1-F1
#
_entry.id   AF-A0A1R1CJC1-F1
#
_cell.length_a   1.000
_cell.length_b   1.000
_cell.length_c   1.000
_cell.angle_alpha   90.00
_cell.angle_beta   90.00
_cell.angle_gamma   90.00
#
_symmetry.space_group_name_H-M   'P 1'
#
loop_
_entity.id
_entity.type
_entity.pdbx_description
1 polymer ?
#
loop_
_entity_poly.entity_id
_entity_poly.type
_entity_poly.pdbx_seq_one_letter_code
_entity_poly.pdbx_strand_id
1 'polypeptide(L)' 'MLAVVCIVTLSVLVAIIEAPRLIKRRLKKETIVYFICLGVAALLSSGQGLKLNMPNPLDWITFVYKPLSDALFRMIN' A
#
# COMPACT_ATOMS: atom_id res chain seq x y z
N MET A 1 -0.53 -3.85 -17.84
CA MET A 1 -1.88 -3.28 -18.09
C MET A 1 -3.00 -4.21 -17.63
N LEU A 2 -3.08 -5.47 -18.09
CA LEU A 2 -4.10 -6.44 -17.65
C LEU A 2 -4.17 -6.59 -16.13
N ALA A 3 -3.01 -6.72 -15.46
CA ALA A 3 -2.94 -6.81 -14.00
C ALA A 3 -3.60 -5.63 -13.28
N VAL A 4 -3.34 -4.40 -13.75
CA VAL A 4 -3.93 -3.16 -13.18
C VAL A 4 -5.44 -3.15 -13.37
N VAL A 5 -5.92 -3.54 -14.56
CA VAL A 5 -7.36 -3.63 -14.84
C VAL A 5 -8.03 -4.64 -13.89
N CYS A 6 -7.41 -5.80 -13.69
CA CYS A 6 -7.92 -6.81 -12.75
C CYS A 6 -7.96 -6.28 -11.32
N ILE A 7 -6.88 -5.63 -10.86
CA ILE A 7 -6.77 -5.07 -9.49
C ILE A 7 -7.85 -4.01 -9.27
N VAL A 8 -7.97 -3.03 -10.17
CA VAL A 8 -8.98 -1.96 -10.06
C VAL A 8 -10.39 -2.54 -10.08
N THR A 9 -10.67 -3.49 -10.99
CA THR A 9 -11.99 -4.14 -11.07
C THR A 9 -12.31 -4.90 -9.78
N LEU A 10 -11.35 -5.62 -9.19
CA LEU A 10 -11.54 -6.33 -7.93
C LEU A 10 -11.79 -5.36 -6.77
N SER A 11 -11.01 -4.28 -6.68
CA SER A 11 -11.18 -3.25 -5.65
C SER A 11 -12.56 -2.59 -5.73
N VAL A 12 -13.05 -2.32 -6.94
CA VAL A 12 -14.41 -1.77 -7.15
C VAL A 12 -15.49 -2.78 -6.72
N LEU A 13 -15.35 -4.05 -7.07
CA LEU A 13 -16.30 -5.09 -6.64
C LEU A 13 -16.38 -5.20 -5.11
N VAL A 14 -15.23 -5.22 -4.45
CA VAL A 14 -15.15 -5.27 -2.98
C VAL A 14 -15.77 -4.02 -2.36
N ALA A 15 -15.48 -2.83 -2.91
CA ALA A 15 -16.11 -1.57 -2.48
C ALA A 15 -17.63 -1.60 -2.60
N ILE A 16 -18.18 -2.12 -3.70
CA ILE A 16 -19.63 -2.20 -3.92
C ILE A 16 -20.31 -3.11 -2.89
N ILE A 17 -19.64 -4.17 -2.43
CA ILE A 17 -20.19 -5.10 -1.43
C ILE A 17 -20.12 -4.50 -0.02
N GLU A 18 -18.98 -3.92 0.36
CA GLU A 18 -18.70 -3.47 1.73
C GLU A 18 -19.09 -2.02 2.01
N ALA A 19 -18.87 -1.09 1.08
CA ALA A 19 -19.20 0.31 1.28
C ALA A 19 -20.68 0.56 1.66
N PRO A 20 -21.70 -0.05 1.00
CA PRO A 20 -23.08 0.16 1.41
C PRO A 20 -23.37 -0.41 2.80
N ARG A 21 -22.68 -1.48 3.22
CA ARG A 21 -22.83 -2.03 4.58
C ARG A 21 -22.31 -1.05 5.63
N LEU A 22 -21.16 -0.40 5.39
CA LEU A 22 -20.60 0.60 6.30
C LEU A 22 -21.44 1.89 6.33
N ILE A 23 -21.90 2.36 5.17
CA ILE A 23 -22.74 3.56 5.06
C ILE A 23 -24.10 3.35 5.75
N LYS A 24 -24.74 2.18 5.55
CA LYS A 24 -26.02 1.84 6.21
C LYS A 24 -25.91 1.84 7.74
N ARG A 25 -24.74 1.47 8.29
CA ARG A 25 -24.47 1.48 9.74
C ARG A 25 -24.08 2.86 10.28
N ARG A 26 -24.04 3.90 9.44
CA ARG A 26 -23.59 5.27 9.77
C ARG A 26 -22.20 5.34 10.40
N LEU A 27 -21.34 4.37 10.14
CA LEU A 27 -19.99 4.27 10.69
C LEU A 27 -18.99 5.14 9.91
N LYS A 28 -19.15 6.47 9.99
CA LYS A 28 -18.38 7.43 9.18
C LYS A 28 -16.86 7.26 9.32
N LYS A 29 -16.36 7.00 10.54
CA LYS A 29 -14.91 6.80 10.79
C LYS A 29 -14.40 5.52 10.13
N GLU A 30 -15.17 4.43 10.22
CA GLU A 30 -14.77 3.16 9.61
C GLU A 30 -14.83 3.23 8.09
N THR A 31 -15.80 3.95 7.52
CA THR A 31 -15.87 4.17 6.07
C THR A 31 -14.62 4.88 5.55
N ILE A 32 -14.13 5.88 6.28
CA ILE A 32 -12.89 6.60 5.93
C ILE A 32 -11.69 5.65 5.98
N VAL A 33 -11.52 4.91 7.08
CA VAL A 33 -10.42 3.94 7.23
C VAL A 33 -10.47 2.88 6.13
N TYR A 34 -11.66 2.37 5.83
CA TYR A 34 -11.89 1.39 4.76
C TYR A 34 -11.42 1.91 3.40
N PHE A 35 -11.88 3.09 2.98
CA PHE A 35 -11.50 3.65 1.69
C PHE A 35 -10.02 4.03 1.62
N ILE A 36 -9.42 4.50 2.73
CA ILE A 36 -7.97 4.75 2.79
C ILE A 36 -7.21 3.45 2.58
N CYS A 37 -7.53 2.40 3.33
CA CYS A 37 -6.86 1.10 3.20
C CYS A 37 -7.05 0.51 1.81
N LEU A 38 -8.28 0.54 1.26
CA LEU A 38 -8.59 0.03 -0.08
C LEU A 38 -7.84 0.81 -1.16
N GLY A 39 -7.78 2.15 -1.03
CA GLY A 39 -7.05 3.01 -1.94
C GLY A 39 -5.54 2.76 -1.91
N VAL A 40 -4.95 2.63 -0.72
CA VAL A 40 -3.54 2.29 -0.55
C VAL A 40 -3.25 0.92 -1.16
N ALA A 41 -4.05 -0.10 -0.87
CA ALA A 41 -3.88 -1.43 -1.46
C ALA A 41 -3.95 -1.40 -2.99
N ALA A 42 -4.96 -0.73 -3.56
CA ALA A 42 -5.11 -0.61 -5.01
C ALA A 42 -3.94 0.14 -5.65
N LEU A 43 -3.44 1.21 -5.02
CA LEU A 43 -2.32 2.00 -5.50
C LEU A 43 -1.01 1.20 -5.49
N LEU A 44 -0.71 0.51 -4.38
CA LEU A 44 0.48 -0.32 -4.23
C LEU A 44 0.47 -1.48 -5.24
N SER A 45 -0.65 -2.21 -5.33
CA SER A 45 -0.79 -3.33 -6.26
C SER A 45 -0.72 -2.89 -7.73
N SER A 46 -1.33 -1.74 -8.06
CA SER A 46 -1.27 -1.20 -9.42
C SER A 46 0.14 -0.70 -9.79
N GLY A 47 0.85 -0.07 -8.85
CA GLY A 47 2.24 0.35 -9.01
C GLY A 47 3.16 -0.83 -9.30
N GLN A 48 2.98 -1.95 -8.58
CA GLN A 48 3.70 -3.20 -8.84
C GLN A 48 3.35 -3.77 -10.23
N GLY A 49 2.07 -3.76 -10.62
CA GLY A 49 1.61 -4.24 -11.93
C GLY A 49 2.06 -3.39 -13.12
N LEU A 50 2.43 -2.12 -12.89
CA LEU A 50 3.02 -1.23 -13.90
C LEU A 50 4.54 -1.42 -14.05
N LYS A 51 5.16 -2.29 -13.24
CA LYS A 51 6.62 -2.38 -13.12
C LYS A 51 7.27 -1.00 -12.96
N LEU A 52 6.55 -0.05 -12.34
CA LEU A 52 7.23 1.11 -11.79
C LEU A 52 8.29 0.54 -10.85
N ASN A 53 9.53 1.03 -10.96
CA ASN A 53 10.60 0.71 -10.02
C ASN A 53 10.18 1.24 -8.66
N MET A 54 9.27 0.52 -8.04
CA MET A 54 8.83 0.73 -6.69
C MET A 54 10.08 0.41 -5.89
N PRO A 55 10.69 1.40 -5.21
CA PRO A 55 11.83 1.13 -4.37
C PRO A 55 11.44 -0.05 -3.50
N ASN A 56 12.24 -1.11 -3.55
CA ASN A 56 11.92 -2.35 -2.90
C ASN A 56 11.63 -2.02 -1.43
N PRO A 57 10.62 -2.61 -0.76
CA PRO A 57 10.48 -2.43 0.68
C PRO A 57 11.81 -2.69 1.43
N LEU A 58 12.64 -3.58 0.88
CA LEU A 58 14.03 -3.78 1.32
C LEU A 58 14.94 -2.56 1.11
N ASP A 59 14.76 -1.76 0.06
CA ASP A 59 15.51 -0.51 -0.14
C ASP A 59 15.16 0.53 0.92
N TRP A 60 13.90 0.59 1.35
CA TRP A 60 13.48 1.47 2.44
C TRP A 60 14.03 1.01 3.78
N ILE A 61 13.99 -0.30 4.05
CA ILE A 61 14.65 -0.90 5.21
C ILE A 61 16.14 -0.58 5.14
N THR A 62 16.78 -0.77 3.98
CA THR A 62 18.20 -0.46 3.78
C THR A 62 18.48 1.00 4.05
N PHE A 63 17.66 1.94 3.57
CA PHE A 63 17.83 3.37 3.83
C PHE A 63 17.83 3.72 5.33
N VAL A 64 16.95 3.07 6.12
CA VAL A 64 16.88 3.26 7.58
C VAL A 64 18.07 2.63 8.30
N TYR A 65 18.51 1.44 7.85
CA TYR A 65 19.58 0.68 8.51
C TYR A 65 20.99 1.08 8.07
N LYS A 66 21.15 1.70 6.89
CA LYS A 66 22.43 2.17 6.36
C LYS A 66 23.17 3.15 7.29
N PRO A 67 22.54 4.21 7.86
CA PRO A 67 23.24 5.10 8.78
C PRO A 67 23.70 4.40 10.06
N LEU A 68 22.94 3.40 10.54
CA LEU A 68 23.34 2.58 11.68
C LEU A 68 24.55 1.69 11.32
N SER A 69 24.52 1.06 10.15
CA SER A 69 25.63 0.25 9.63
C SER A 69 26.89 1.10 9.47
N ASP A 70 26.79 2.29 8.89
CA ASP A 70 27.91 3.22 8.71
C ASP A 70 28.49 3.69 10.06
N ALA A 71 27.64 3.90 11.07
CA ALA A 71 28.07 4.23 12.42
C ALA A 71 28.83 3.08 13.09
N LEU A 72 28.34 1.84 12.95
CA LEU A 72 29.02 0.65 13.47
C LEU A 72 30.35 0.39 12.76
N PHE A 73 30.38 0.51 11.42
CA PHE A 73 31.61 0.36 10.64
C PHE A 73 32.66 1.44 10.99
N ARG A 74 32.23 2.68 11.27
CA ARG A 74 33.12 3.75 11.76
C ARG A 74 33.64 3.53 13.19
N MET A 75 32.97 2.72 13.99
CA MET A 75 33.41 2.42 15.36
C MET A 75 34.41 1.26 15.40
N ILE A 76 34.38 0.39 14.39
CA ILE A 76 35.27 -0.77 14.24
C ILE A 76 36.59 -0.41 13.54
N ASN A 77 36.64 0.68 12.77
CA ASN A 77 37.82 1.16 12.04
C ASN A 77 38.35 2.48 12.59
#